data_AF-A0A382ILU4-F1
#
_entry.id   AF-A0A382ILU4-F1
#
_cell.length_a   1.000
_cell.length_b   1.000
_cell.length_c   1.000
_cell.angle_alpha   90.00
_cell.angle_beta   90.00
_cell.angle_gamma   90.00
#
_symmetry.space_group_name_H-M   'P 1'
#
loop_
_entity.id
_entity.type
_entity.pdbx_description
1 polymer ?
#
loop_
_entity_poly.entity_id
_entity_poly.type
_entity_poly.pdbx_seq_one_letter_code
_entity_poly.pdbx_strand_id
1 'polypeptide(L)'
;DYIYRELSSVGVKCQKPQGGFYMICDFSNVKNITQEINNDKTLCQKILNDIGFAMLPGSDFGLEEEKLLSRIAFVDFDGSEALKLISNKNFSQENSLDIICPQIVKGVSLLKEWIKSQ
;
A
#
# COMPACT_ATOMS: atom_id res chain seq x y z
N ASP A 1 -8.90 -2.27 5.57
CA ASP A 1 -9.05 -1.08 6.43
C ASP A 1 -7.74 -0.44 6.86
N TYR A 2 -6.83 -1.16 7.52
CA TYR A 2 -5.52 -0.64 7.93
C TYR A 2 -4.80 0.13 6.82
N ILE A 3 -4.48 -0.51 5.69
CA ILE A 3 -3.72 0.10 4.59
C ILE A 3 -4.42 1.33 4.02
N TYR A 4 -5.74 1.25 3.82
CA TYR A 4 -6.55 2.37 3.36
C TYR A 4 -6.40 3.58 4.29
N ARG A 5 -6.53 3.39 5.61
CA ARG A 5 -6.38 4.45 6.61
C ARG A 5 -4.98 5.03 6.61
N GLU A 6 -3.98 4.14 6.62
CA GLU A 6 -2.56 4.48 6.67
C GLU A 6 -2.13 5.34 5.47
N LEU A 7 -2.44 4.91 4.24
CA LEU A 7 -2.06 5.66 3.03
C LEU A 7 -2.91 6.93 2.84
N SER A 8 -4.21 6.87 3.15
CA SER A 8 -5.06 8.07 3.07
C SER A 8 -4.60 9.18 4.02
N SER A 9 -4.00 8.82 5.17
CA SER A 9 -3.46 9.78 6.14
C SER A 9 -2.29 10.63 5.63
N VAL A 10 -1.63 10.19 4.54
CA VAL A 10 -0.50 10.88 3.91
C VAL A 10 -0.85 11.44 2.53
N GLY A 11 -2.15 11.61 2.24
CA GLY A 11 -2.63 12.29 1.04
C GLY A 11 -2.82 11.41 -0.19
N VAL A 12 -2.52 10.10 -0.11
CA VAL A 12 -2.80 9.15 -1.18
C VAL A 12 -4.29 8.86 -1.23
N LYS A 13 -4.92 9.11 -2.38
CA LYS A 13 -6.32 8.77 -2.59
C LYS A 13 -6.43 7.27 -2.86
N CYS A 14 -7.07 6.54 -1.95
CA CYS A 14 -7.23 5.10 -2.08
C CYS A 14 -8.69 4.76 -2.39
N GLN A 15 -8.94 3.88 -3.37
CA GLN A 15 -10.27 3.30 -3.55
C GLN A 15 -10.44 2.13 -2.58
N LYS A 16 -11.30 2.29 -1.56
CA LYS A 16 -11.56 1.22 -0.59
C LYS A 16 -12.08 -0.02 -1.32
N PRO A 17 -11.39 -1.17 -1.24
CA PRO A 17 -11.82 -2.37 -1.94
C PRO A 17 -13.11 -2.92 -1.33
N GLN A 18 -14.05 -3.32 -2.20
CA GLN A 18 -15.29 -4.01 -1.82
C GLN A 18 -15.14 -5.54 -1.87
N GLY A 19 -14.03 -6.03 -2.40
CA GLY A 19 -13.69 -7.44 -2.52
C GLY A 19 -12.27 -7.62 -3.06
N GLY A 20 -11.79 -8.86 -3.07
CA GLY A 20 -10.43 -9.18 -3.47
C GLY A 20 -9.38 -8.63 -2.49
N PHE A 21 -8.13 -8.53 -2.98
CA PHE A 21 -6.99 -8.17 -2.16
C PHE A 21 -6.05 -7.14 -2.82
N TYR A 22 -6.64 -6.31 -3.68
CA TYR A 22 -5.95 -5.23 -4.38
C TYR A 22 -6.63 -3.88 -4.10
N MET A 23 -5.83 -2.82 -4.05
CA MET A 23 -6.30 -1.45 -3.88
C MET A 23 -5.65 -0.56 -4.93
N ILE A 24 -6.46 0.21 -5.66
CA ILE A 24 -5.97 1.28 -6.53
C ILE A 24 -5.68 2.51 -5.67
N CYS A 25 -4.47 3.03 -5.82
CA CYS A 25 -3.92 4.15 -5.07
C CYS A 25 -3.51 5.25 -6.04
N ASP A 26 -3.97 6.46 -5.80
CA ASP A 26 -3.73 7.67 -6.59
C ASP A 26 -2.79 8.61 -5.82
N PHE A 27 -1.62 8.81 -6.40
CA PHE A 27 -0.54 9.63 -5.85
C PHE A 27 -0.52 11.06 -6.40
N SER A 28 -1.45 11.43 -7.29
CA SER A 28 -1.51 12.77 -7.92
C SER A 28 -1.70 13.92 -6.92
N ASN A 29 -2.18 13.61 -5.71
CA ASN A 29 -2.36 14.57 -4.63
C ASN A 29 -1.09 14.86 -3.81
N VAL A 30 -0.03 14.06 -3.99
CA VAL A 30 1.22 14.22 -3.24
C VAL A 30 2.11 15.21 -4.01
N LYS A 31 1.99 16.50 -3.68
CA LYS A 31 2.55 17.62 -4.46
C LYS A 31 4.02 17.46 -4.84
N ASN A 32 4.86 17.00 -3.94
CA ASN A 32 6.31 16.95 -4.20
C ASN A 32 6.65 15.80 -5.16
N ILE A 33 5.88 14.70 -5.13
CA ILE A 33 6.00 13.61 -6.11
C ILE A 33 5.66 14.11 -7.52
N THR A 34 4.60 14.91 -7.67
CA THR A 34 4.12 15.34 -8.99
C THR A 34 5.00 16.40 -9.66
N GLN A 35 5.93 17.01 -8.92
CA GLN A 35 6.92 17.93 -9.47
C GLN A 35 8.09 17.21 -10.15
N GLU A 36 8.45 16.02 -9.66
CA GLU A 36 9.59 15.25 -10.17
C GLU A 36 9.16 14.08 -11.07
N ILE A 37 7.94 13.57 -10.88
CA ILE A 37 7.45 12.35 -11.51
C ILE A 37 6.12 12.60 -12.21
N ASN A 38 6.07 12.29 -13.50
CA ASN A 38 4.90 12.52 -14.35
C ASN A 38 4.28 11.25 -14.94
N ASN A 39 4.82 10.06 -14.63
CA ASN A 39 4.25 8.77 -15.06
C ASN A 39 4.35 7.72 -13.95
N ASP A 40 3.36 6.83 -13.91
CA ASP A 40 3.21 5.82 -12.87
C ASP A 40 4.32 4.75 -12.84
N LYS A 41 4.91 4.39 -13.99
CA LYS A 41 6.03 3.45 -14.06
C LYS A 41 7.27 3.98 -13.33
N THR A 42 7.59 5.24 -13.56
CA THR A 42 8.71 5.92 -12.88
C THR A 42 8.46 6.06 -11.40
N LEU A 43 7.21 6.37 -10.99
CA LEU A 43 6.81 6.39 -9.58
C LEU A 43 7.04 5.02 -8.91
N CYS A 44 6.53 3.94 -9.52
CA CYS A 44 6.67 2.60 -8.98
C CYS A 44 8.14 2.18 -8.89
N GLN A 45 8.94 2.48 -9.92
CA GLN A 45 10.37 2.15 -9.92
C GLN A 45 11.16 2.95 -8.88
N LYS A 46 10.86 4.24 -8.70
CA LYS A 46 11.52 5.06 -7.68
C LYS A 46 11.23 4.54 -6.27
N ILE A 47 9.96 4.28 -5.96
CA ILE A 47 9.56 3.72 -4.66
C ILE A 47 10.22 2.35 -4.42
N LEU A 48 10.28 1.50 -5.45
CA LEU A 48 10.97 0.22 -5.35
C LEU A 48 12.47 0.39 -5.06
N ASN A 49 13.14 1.32 -5.75
CA ASN A 49 14.57 1.56 -5.56
C ASN A 49 14.88 2.19 -4.20
N ASP A 50 14.06 3.13 -3.74
CA ASP A 50 14.32 3.92 -2.54
C ASP A 50 14.04 3.11 -1.26
N ILE A 51 12.94 2.35 -1.23
CA ILE A 51 12.48 1.67 -0.01
C ILE A 51 12.17 0.18 -0.17
N GLY A 52 12.34 -0.39 -1.38
CA GLY A 52 12.05 -1.80 -1.64
C GLY A 52 10.55 -2.13 -1.67
N PHE A 53 9.67 -1.14 -1.75
CA PHE A 53 8.23 -1.36 -1.78
C PHE A 53 7.76 -1.61 -3.22
N ALA A 54 7.35 -2.85 -3.51
CA ALA A 54 6.89 -3.24 -4.84
C ALA A 54 5.38 -3.02 -5.01
N MET A 55 5.01 -2.36 -6.11
CA MET A 55 3.63 -2.19 -6.55
C MET A 55 3.58 -2.09 -8.07
N LEU A 56 2.39 -2.25 -8.65
CA LEU A 56 2.22 -2.26 -10.11
C LEU A 56 1.67 -0.91 -10.60
N PRO A 57 2.20 -0.35 -11.70
CA PRO A 57 1.70 0.89 -12.27
C PRO A 57 0.28 0.69 -12.82
N GLY A 58 -0.54 1.74 -12.78
CA GLY A 58 -1.91 1.73 -13.29
C GLY A 58 -1.97 1.49 -14.80
N SER A 59 -0.97 1.96 -15.53
CA SER A 59 -0.81 1.82 -16.98
C SER A 59 -0.72 0.37 -17.45
N ASP A 60 -0.18 -0.54 -16.63
CA ASP A 60 -0.20 -1.99 -16.91
C ASP A 60 -1.63 -2.57 -16.88
N PHE A 61 -2.60 -1.82 -16.36
CA PHE A 61 -4.03 -2.16 -16.34
C PHE A 61 -4.87 -1.31 -17.30
N GLY A 62 -4.23 -0.57 -18.22
CA GLY A 62 -4.92 0.28 -19.21
C GLY A 62 -5.40 1.62 -18.67
N LEU A 63 -4.86 2.09 -17.55
CA LEU A 63 -5.10 3.44 -17.04
C LEU A 63 -4.10 4.45 -17.63
N GLU A 64 -4.45 5.73 -17.64
CA GLU A 64 -3.56 6.80 -18.10
C GLU A 64 -2.33 6.92 -17.17
N GLU A 65 -1.13 6.89 -17.74
CA GLU A 65 0.14 6.84 -16.99
C GLU A 65 0.39 8.13 -16.19
N GLU A 66 -0.10 9.26 -16.69
CA GLU A 66 0.05 10.59 -16.08
C GLU A 66 -0.83 10.79 -14.84
N LYS A 67 -1.78 9.88 -14.60
CA LYS A 67 -2.61 9.90 -13.40
C LYS A 67 -1.90 9.39 -12.15
N LEU A 68 -0.67 8.87 -12.28
CA LEU A 68 0.14 8.37 -11.16
C LEU A 68 -0.59 7.35 -10.29
N LEU A 69 -1.31 6.44 -10.95
CA LEU A 69 -2.07 5.39 -10.31
C LEU A 69 -1.19 4.15 -10.10
N SER A 70 -1.43 3.43 -9.01
CA SER A 70 -0.81 2.13 -8.79
C SER A 70 -1.79 1.14 -8.17
N ARG A 71 -1.52 -0.14 -8.38
CA ARG A 71 -2.23 -1.25 -7.76
C ARG A 71 -1.35 -1.90 -6.70
N ILE A 72 -1.80 -1.84 -5.45
CA ILE A 72 -1.14 -2.45 -4.30
C ILE A 72 -1.87 -3.74 -3.93
N ALA A 73 -1.13 -4.84 -3.81
CA ALA A 73 -1.62 -6.11 -3.25
C ALA A 73 -1.34 -6.16 -1.76
N PHE A 74 -2.27 -6.73 -0.97
CA PHE A 74 -2.16 -6.76 0.49
C PHE A 74 -2.35 -8.13 1.10
N VAL A 75 -1.82 -9.16 0.43
CA VAL A 75 -1.75 -10.53 0.94
C VAL A 75 -0.30 -10.89 1.17
N ASP A 76 0.11 -10.92 2.43
CA ASP A 76 1.38 -11.50 2.85
C ASP A 76 1.25 -11.97 4.30
N PHE A 77 0.72 -13.18 4.46
CA PHE A 77 0.54 -13.86 5.75
C PHE A 77 0.38 -15.37 5.57
N ASP A 78 0.72 -16.13 6.62
CA ASP A 78 0.42 -17.57 6.70
C ASP A 78 -1.02 -17.77 7.20
N GLY A 79 -1.89 -18.28 6.33
CA GLY A 79 -3.29 -18.54 6.67
C GLY A 79 -3.48 -19.56 7.80
N SER A 80 -2.60 -20.56 7.91
CA SER A 80 -2.68 -21.57 8.98
C SER A 80 -2.36 -20.94 10.34
N GLU A 81 -1.30 -20.13 10.41
CA GLU A 81 -0.93 -19.43 11.64
C GLU A 81 -1.96 -18.36 12.02
N ALA A 82 -2.48 -17.62 11.03
CA ALA A 82 -3.56 -16.67 11.24
C ALA A 82 -4.81 -17.34 11.84
N LEU A 83 -5.22 -18.50 11.31
CA LEU A 83 -6.37 -19.25 11.82
C LEU A 83 -6.15 -19.75 13.25
N LYS A 84 -4.95 -20.25 13.57
CA LYS A 84 -4.60 -20.66 14.95
C LYS A 84 -4.70 -19.47 15.92
N LEU A 85 -4.14 -18.32 15.54
CA LEU A 85 -4.17 -17.10 16.35
C LEU A 85 -5.60 -16.61 16.61
N ILE A 86 -6.43 -16.56 15.57
CA ILE A 86 -7.83 -16.10 15.68
C ILE A 86 -8.68 -17.08 16.50
N SER A 87 -8.39 -18.39 16.44
CA SER A 87 -9.11 -19.40 17.21
C SER A 87 -8.88 -19.30 18.73
N ASN A 88 -7.78 -18.69 19.15
CA ASN A 88 -7.49 -18.42 20.56
C ASN A 88 -8.20 -17.12 21.00
N LYS A 89 -9.09 -17.22 21.99
CA LYS A 89 -10.03 -16.17 22.47
C LYS A 89 -9.42 -14.83 22.94
N ASN A 90 -8.11 -14.64 22.86
CA ASN A 90 -7.39 -13.41 23.24
C ASN A 90 -7.08 -12.48 22.05
N PHE A 91 -7.67 -12.72 20.88
CA PHE A 91 -7.42 -11.93 19.68
C PHE A 91 -8.11 -10.56 19.75
N SER A 92 -7.32 -9.47 19.84
CA SER A 92 -7.79 -8.12 19.52
C SER A 92 -7.28 -7.71 18.14
N GLN A 93 -8.15 -7.09 17.35
CA GLN A 93 -7.98 -6.92 15.90
C GLN A 93 -6.84 -5.98 15.52
N GLU A 94 -6.55 -4.95 16.32
CA GLU A 94 -5.50 -3.96 16.01
C GLU A 94 -4.10 -4.38 16.47
N ASN A 95 -3.98 -5.11 17.60
CA ASN A 95 -2.68 -5.52 18.14
C ASN A 95 -2.08 -6.76 17.43
N SER A 96 -2.82 -7.36 16.49
CA SER A 96 -2.45 -8.65 15.90
C SER A 96 -2.00 -8.56 14.44
N LEU A 97 -2.18 -7.42 13.77
CA LEU A 97 -1.73 -7.25 12.38
C LEU A 97 -0.21 -7.27 12.25
N ASP A 98 0.50 -6.70 13.23
CA ASP A 98 1.96 -6.77 13.30
C ASP A 98 2.48 -8.21 13.48
N ILE A 99 1.62 -9.12 13.97
CA ILE A 99 1.95 -10.53 14.18
C ILE A 99 1.62 -11.36 12.93
N ILE A 100 0.42 -11.15 12.36
CA ILE A 100 -0.07 -11.96 11.23
C ILE A 100 0.51 -11.49 9.90
N CYS A 101 0.60 -10.17 9.70
CA CYS A 101 1.04 -9.54 8.45
C CYS A 101 2.22 -8.57 8.70
N PRO A 102 3.33 -9.00 9.36
CA PRO A 102 4.42 -8.12 9.76
C PRO A 102 5.02 -7.33 8.58
N GLN A 103 5.14 -7.99 7.43
CA GLN A 103 5.73 -7.41 6.23
C GLN A 103 4.83 -6.35 5.60
N ILE A 104 3.49 -6.55 5.64
CA ILE A 104 2.53 -5.54 5.19
C ILE A 104 2.63 -4.29 6.06
N VAL A 105 2.65 -4.45 7.39
CA VAL A 105 2.74 -3.29 8.30
C VAL A 105 4.07 -2.55 8.08
N LYS A 106 5.18 -3.27 8.03
CA LYS A 106 6.50 -2.68 7.75
C LYS A 106 6.52 -1.95 6.42
N GLY A 107 6.05 -2.57 5.34
CA GLY A 107 6.03 -1.99 4.00
C GLY A 107 5.17 -0.72 3.93
N VAL A 108 3.97 -0.76 4.50
CA VAL A 108 3.07 0.42 4.55
C VAL A 108 3.69 1.54 5.39
N SER A 109 4.33 1.23 6.51
CA SER A 109 5.04 2.22 7.32
C SER A 109 6.17 2.88 6.54
N LEU A 110 7.01 2.10 5.83
CA LEU A 110 8.09 2.64 5.00
C LEU A 110 7.55 3.53 3.87
N LEU A 111 6.48 3.10 3.18
CA LEU A 111 5.85 3.89 2.12
C LEU A 111 5.30 5.21 2.67
N LYS A 112 4.66 5.19 3.85
CA LYS A 112 4.17 6.41 4.50
C LYS A 112 5.28 7.39 4.81
N GLU A 113 6.38 6.92 5.39
CA GLU A 113 7.50 7.80 5.73
C GLU A 113 8.20 8.33 4.48
N TRP A 114 8.35 7.51 3.44
CA TRP A 114 8.85 7.96 2.14
C TRP A 114 7.95 9.05 1.53
N ILE A 115 6.62 8.91 1.57
CA ILE A 115 5.68 9.94 1.07
C ILE A 115 5.83 11.25 1.84
N LYS A 116 5.97 11.19 3.18
CA LYS A 116 6.14 12.39 4.02
C LYS A 116 7.50 13.07 3.83
N SER A 117 8.51 12.34 3.39
CA SER A 117 9.86 12.88 3.16
C SER A 117 10.04 13.49 1.78
N GLN A 118 9.07 13.34 0.88
CA GLN A 118 9.09 14.03 -0.41
C GLN A 118 8.81 15.52 -0.21
#